data_AF-A0A9P8KQA4-F1
#
_entry.id   AF-A0A9P8KQA4-F1
#
_cell.length_a   1.000
_cell.length_b   1.000
_cell.length_c   1.000
_cell.angle_alpha   90.00
_cell.angle_beta   90.00
_cell.angle_gamma   90.00
#
_symmetry.space_group_name_H-M   'P 1'
#
loop_
_entity.id
_entity.type
_entity.pdbx_description
1 polymer ?
#
loop_
_entity_poly.entity_id
_entity_poly.type
_entity_poly.pdbx_seq_one_letter_code
_entity_poly.pdbx_strand_id
1 'polypeptide(L)'
;MLMSIVGAAYVSVVYFTYGVLKNILAMASCDRCEKICAIICRSYCDLELVCGDGGSIPVHKIIVFSQSDVIKETYHEDWGHEIYIIPEYGFEDLQRLVDYLYTGDYETMPSDSSETQDKASELIAHGNLLGLAFEYGVPGLLHLSMERSRAAIRDEPETSALIECIPKVYESVIDPDRKMFKIILDTIRERIGSIPLDLNTRYMF
;
A
#
# COMPACT_ATOMS: atom_id res chain seq x y z
N MET A 1 9.63 49.52 3.04
CA MET A 1 8.59 49.44 1.98
C MET A 1 8.79 48.19 1.12
N LEU A 2 8.88 47.01 1.76
CA LEU A 2 9.11 45.70 1.10
C LEU A 2 8.30 44.56 1.77
N MET A 3 7.51 44.87 2.79
CA MET A 3 6.71 43.89 3.56
C MET A 3 5.25 43.77 3.06
N SER A 4 4.85 44.53 2.03
CA SER A 4 3.47 44.49 1.51
C SER A 4 3.28 43.68 0.23
N ILE A 5 4.37 43.22 -0.41
CA ILE A 5 4.27 42.45 -1.67
C ILE A 5 4.17 40.94 -1.39
N VAL A 6 4.75 40.46 -0.29
CA VAL A 6 4.74 39.01 0.06
C VAL A 6 3.35 38.53 0.49
N GLY A 7 2.51 39.40 1.06
CA GLY A 7 1.16 39.05 1.50
C GLY A 7 0.16 38.83 0.36
N ALA A 8 0.33 39.48 -0.80
CA ALA A 8 -0.60 39.32 -1.92
C ALA A 8 -0.38 38.00 -2.68
N ALA A 9 0.87 37.57 -2.83
CA ALA A 9 1.21 36.30 -3.49
C ALA A 9 0.74 35.09 -2.68
N TYR A 10 0.86 35.14 -1.35
CA TYR A 10 0.40 34.06 -0.47
C TYR A 10 -1.13 33.92 -0.47
N VAL A 11 -1.86 35.03 -0.56
CA VAL A 11 -3.32 35.02 -0.63
C VAL A 11 -3.79 34.51 -1.99
N SER A 12 -3.15 34.87 -3.11
CA SER A 12 -3.54 34.34 -4.42
C SER A 12 -3.32 32.83 -4.59
N VAL A 13 -2.26 32.26 -4.01
CA VAL A 13 -2.00 30.81 -4.08
C VAL A 13 -3.03 30.02 -3.26
N VAL A 14 -3.41 30.53 -2.08
CA VAL A 14 -4.42 29.89 -1.24
C VAL A 14 -5.82 30.00 -1.88
N TYR A 15 -6.19 31.12 -2.49
CA TYR A 15 -7.49 31.21 -3.17
C TYR A 15 -7.58 30.35 -4.45
N PHE A 16 -6.46 30.08 -5.12
CA PHE A 16 -6.45 29.21 -6.30
C PHE A 16 -6.61 27.72 -5.93
N THR A 17 -5.99 27.27 -4.84
CA THR A 17 -6.15 25.88 -4.35
C THR A 17 -7.55 25.61 -3.82
N TYR A 18 -8.18 26.58 -3.13
CA TYR A 18 -9.56 26.44 -2.66
C TYR A 18 -10.60 26.56 -3.78
N GLY A 19 -10.35 27.36 -4.83
CA GLY A 19 -11.26 27.49 -5.97
C GLY A 19 -11.34 26.23 -6.84
N VAL A 20 -10.22 25.54 -7.04
CA VAL A 20 -10.17 24.25 -7.75
C VAL A 20 -10.82 23.15 -6.90
N LEU A 21 -10.55 23.10 -5.59
CA LEU A 21 -11.23 22.15 -4.69
C LEU A 21 -12.75 22.34 -4.65
N LYS A 22 -13.24 23.59 -4.65
CA LYS A 22 -14.69 23.86 -4.61
C LYS A 22 -15.43 23.43 -5.87
N ASN A 23 -14.79 23.54 -7.04
CA ASN A 23 -15.39 23.07 -8.31
C ASN A 23 -15.36 21.54 -8.42
N ILE A 24 -14.33 20.88 -7.85
CA ILE A 24 -14.28 19.41 -7.74
C ILE A 24 -15.36 18.91 -6.74
N LEU A 25 -15.58 19.63 -5.64
CA LEU A 25 -16.64 19.33 -4.65
C LEU A 25 -18.07 19.61 -5.15
N ALA A 26 -18.26 20.52 -6.12
CA ALA A 26 -19.59 20.92 -6.61
C ALA A 26 -20.23 19.91 -7.59
N MET A 27 -19.53 18.86 -7.99
CA MET A 27 -20.06 17.79 -8.88
C MET A 27 -20.68 16.60 -8.10
N ALA A 28 -20.77 16.70 -6.77
CA ALA A 28 -21.21 15.63 -5.89
C ALA A 28 -22.74 15.62 -5.67
N SER A 29 -23.51 15.21 -6.69
CA SER A 29 -24.93 14.83 -6.52
C SER A 29 -25.23 13.39 -6.95
N CYS A 30 -24.38 12.44 -6.56
CA CYS A 30 -24.66 11.01 -6.76
C CYS A 30 -23.92 10.18 -5.70
N ASP A 31 -24.67 9.48 -4.84
CA ASP A 31 -24.22 8.62 -3.73
C ASP A 31 -23.46 7.34 -4.18
N ARG A 32 -22.82 7.35 -5.36
CA ARG A 32 -22.02 6.23 -5.88
C ARG A 32 -20.87 6.68 -6.81
N CYS A 33 -20.30 7.87 -6.54
CA CYS A 33 -19.24 8.51 -7.34
C CYS A 33 -17.83 8.57 -6.70
N GLU A 34 -17.48 7.77 -5.69
CA GLU A 34 -16.22 8.00 -4.95
C GLU A 34 -14.91 7.65 -5.69
N LYS A 35 -14.89 6.65 -6.58
CA LYS A 35 -13.75 6.39 -7.51
C LYS A 35 -13.67 7.41 -8.67
N ILE A 36 -14.64 8.33 -8.79
CA ILE A 36 -15.11 8.96 -10.05
C ILE A 36 -14.62 10.41 -10.22
N CYS A 37 -13.40 10.74 -9.82
CA CYS A 37 -12.72 11.93 -10.39
C CYS A 37 -11.22 11.72 -10.61
N ALA A 38 -10.59 10.84 -9.82
CA ALA A 38 -9.15 10.58 -9.90
C ALA A 38 -8.67 9.90 -11.20
N ILE A 39 -9.49 9.03 -11.79
CA ILE A 39 -9.32 8.44 -13.14
C ILE A 39 -9.83 9.41 -14.24
N ILE A 40 -10.59 10.43 -13.85
CA ILE A 40 -11.21 11.43 -14.71
C ILE A 40 -10.35 12.71 -14.62
N CYS A 41 -9.10 12.71 -15.05
CA CYS A 41 -8.80 12.72 -16.46
C CYS A 41 -7.30 12.44 -16.58
N ARG A 42 -6.89 11.36 -17.27
CA ARG A 42 -5.47 11.08 -17.60
C ARG A 42 -4.74 12.30 -18.17
N SER A 43 -5.47 13.23 -18.78
CA SER A 43 -4.97 14.52 -19.28
C SER A 43 -4.43 15.48 -18.21
N TYR A 44 -4.57 15.18 -16.92
CA TYR A 44 -4.00 15.97 -15.82
C TYR A 44 -2.98 15.19 -14.98
N CYS A 45 -2.72 13.93 -15.31
CA CYS A 45 -1.61 13.19 -14.71
C CYS A 45 -0.29 13.85 -15.16
N ASP A 46 0.52 14.22 -14.19
CA ASP A 46 1.80 14.90 -14.34
C ASP A 46 2.97 14.04 -13.83
N LEU A 47 2.69 12.77 -13.49
CA LEU A 47 3.64 11.75 -13.08
C LEU A 47 3.17 10.36 -13.54
N GLU A 48 4.11 9.48 -13.82
CA GLU A 48 3.91 8.09 -14.21
C GLU A 48 4.77 7.22 -13.31
N LEU A 49 4.15 6.36 -12.52
CA LEU A 49 4.89 5.39 -11.72
C LEU A 49 5.15 4.16 -12.60
N VAL A 50 6.39 3.70 -12.66
CA VAL A 50 6.79 2.56 -13.49
C VAL A 50 7.33 1.46 -12.58
N CYS A 51 6.77 0.26 -12.67
CA CYS A 51 7.25 -0.90 -11.92
C CYS A 51 8.39 -1.62 -12.65
N GLY A 52 9.11 -2.49 -11.93
CA GLY A 52 10.28 -3.20 -12.46
C GLY A 52 9.99 -4.15 -13.64
N ASP A 53 8.75 -4.61 -13.77
CA ASP A 53 8.26 -5.42 -14.88
C ASP A 53 7.91 -4.61 -16.15
N GLY A 54 8.05 -3.28 -16.09
CA GLY A 54 7.76 -2.35 -17.20
C GLY A 54 6.31 -1.88 -17.29
N GLY A 55 5.44 -2.31 -16.38
CA GLY A 55 4.10 -1.72 -16.24
C GLY A 55 4.17 -0.27 -15.76
N SER A 56 3.17 0.54 -16.10
CA SER A 56 3.12 1.94 -15.70
C SER A 56 1.72 2.43 -15.35
N ILE A 57 1.64 3.32 -14.37
CA ILE A 57 0.38 3.90 -13.89
C ILE A 57 0.51 5.42 -13.86
N PRO A 58 -0.28 6.17 -14.67
CA PRO A 58 -0.29 7.62 -14.63
C PRO A 58 -1.01 8.11 -13.36
N VAL A 59 -0.37 9.03 -12.63
CA VAL A 59 -0.82 9.57 -11.35
C VAL A 59 -0.60 11.08 -11.27
N HIS A 60 -1.08 11.70 -10.19
CA HIS A 60 -0.91 13.12 -9.94
C HIS A 60 0.16 13.35 -8.87
N LYS A 61 1.19 14.15 -9.17
CA LYS A 61 2.27 14.57 -8.25
C LYS A 61 1.71 15.06 -6.93
N ILE A 62 0.66 15.89 -6.98
CA ILE A 62 0.04 16.44 -5.77
C ILE A 62 -0.47 15.35 -4.83
N ILE A 63 -1.00 14.24 -5.36
CA ILE A 63 -1.50 13.12 -4.55
C ILE A 63 -0.32 12.33 -3.99
N VAL A 64 0.65 11.98 -4.83
CA VAL A 64 1.83 11.17 -4.43
C VAL A 64 2.69 11.92 -3.41
N PHE A 65 3.08 13.16 -3.71
CA PHE A 65 3.99 13.96 -2.87
C PHE A 65 3.35 14.43 -1.56
N SER A 66 2.02 14.40 -1.44
CA SER A 66 1.34 14.68 -0.18
C SER A 66 1.39 13.51 0.82
N GLN A 67 1.67 12.30 0.32
CA GLN A 67 1.63 11.06 1.10
C GLN A 67 2.99 10.37 1.21
N SER A 68 3.96 10.77 0.38
CA SER A 68 5.32 10.25 0.39
C SER A 68 6.34 11.38 0.42
N ASP A 69 6.98 11.55 1.58
CA ASP A 69 8.12 12.48 1.71
C ASP A 69 9.33 11.95 0.94
N VAL A 70 9.56 10.63 0.94
CA VAL A 70 10.68 10.01 0.23
C VAL A 70 10.58 10.28 -1.27
N ILE A 71 9.45 9.95 -1.91
CA ILE A 71 9.26 10.17 -3.35
C ILE A 71 9.38 11.67 -3.66
N LYS A 72 8.83 12.53 -2.81
CA LYS A 72 8.93 13.99 -3.00
C LYS A 72 10.36 14.51 -2.94
N GLU A 73 11.19 13.97 -2.04
CA GLU A 73 12.58 14.39 -1.85
C GLU A 73 13.54 13.79 -2.89
N THR A 74 13.27 12.57 -3.36
CA THR A 74 14.08 11.88 -4.36
C THR A 74 13.70 12.22 -5.79
N TYR A 75 12.50 12.78 -6.01
CA TYR A 75 12.05 13.23 -7.32
C TYR A 75 12.78 14.50 -7.77
N HIS A 76 13.39 14.44 -8.96
CA HIS A 76 14.13 15.55 -9.56
C HIS A 76 13.62 15.84 -10.98
N GLU A 77 13.10 17.05 -11.20
CA GLU A 77 12.52 17.48 -12.49
C GLU A 77 13.54 17.56 -13.63
N ASP A 78 14.81 17.84 -13.30
CA ASP A 78 15.91 17.99 -14.26
C ASP A 78 16.21 16.70 -15.05
N TRP A 79 15.65 15.57 -14.63
CA TRP A 79 15.86 14.26 -15.26
C TRP A 79 14.86 14.00 -16.39
N GLY A 80 14.06 15.01 -16.78
CA GLY A 80 13.28 15.01 -18.02
C GLY A 80 12.16 13.98 -18.07
N HIS A 81 11.87 13.33 -16.95
CA HIS A 81 10.87 12.30 -16.89
C HIS A 81 9.81 12.67 -15.86
N GLU A 82 8.58 12.84 -16.36
CA GLU A 82 7.35 12.67 -15.59
C GLU A 82 7.20 11.21 -15.15
N ILE A 83 8.30 10.51 -14.86
CA ILE A 83 8.37 9.08 -14.58
C ILE A 83 9.14 8.89 -13.28
N TYR A 84 8.59 8.08 -12.38
CA TYR A 84 9.26 7.62 -11.17
C TYR A 84 9.27 6.09 -11.16
N ILE A 85 10.48 5.51 -11.15
CA ILE A 85 10.66 4.07 -11.30
C ILE A 85 10.69 3.43 -9.90
N ILE A 86 9.92 2.36 -9.72
CA ILE A 86 9.83 1.50 -8.55
C ILE A 86 10.23 0.08 -9.00
N PRO A 87 11.54 -0.18 -9.16
CA PRO A 87 12.01 -1.38 -9.84
C PRO A 87 11.85 -2.66 -9.00
N GLU A 88 11.73 -2.54 -7.69
CA GLU A 88 11.64 -3.66 -6.75
C GLU A 88 10.28 -4.37 -6.72
N TYR A 89 9.22 -3.70 -7.18
CA TYR A 89 7.84 -4.16 -7.03
C TYR A 89 7.17 -4.33 -8.40
N GLY A 90 6.26 -5.30 -8.48
CA GLY A 90 5.48 -5.58 -9.69
C GLY A 90 4.27 -4.68 -9.85
N PHE A 91 3.62 -4.77 -11.01
CA PHE A 91 2.47 -3.94 -11.36
C PHE A 91 1.30 -4.04 -10.36
N GLU A 92 1.02 -5.23 -9.81
CA GLU A 92 -0.07 -5.39 -8.85
C GLU A 92 0.17 -4.63 -7.54
N ASP A 93 1.39 -4.65 -7.02
CA ASP A 93 1.75 -3.92 -5.80
C ASP A 93 1.72 -2.42 -6.05
N LEU A 94 2.13 -2.00 -7.25
CA LEU A 94 2.03 -0.62 -7.68
C LEU A 94 0.57 -0.16 -7.82
N GLN A 95 -0.30 -0.99 -8.38
CA GLN A 95 -1.74 -0.71 -8.46
C GLN A 95 -2.34 -0.53 -7.07
N ARG A 96 -2.03 -1.41 -6.12
CA ARG A 96 -2.51 -1.31 -4.73
C ARG A 96 -1.98 -0.07 -4.01
N LEU A 97 -0.72 0.31 -4.25
CA LEU A 97 -0.19 1.60 -3.77
C LEU A 97 -1.05 2.75 -4.32
N VAL A 98 -1.30 2.77 -5.63
CA VAL A 98 -2.08 3.83 -6.27
C VAL A 98 -3.51 3.86 -5.73
N ASP A 99 -4.16 2.72 -5.61
CA ASP A 99 -5.50 2.61 -5.03
C ASP A 99 -5.54 3.24 -3.62
N TYR A 100 -4.53 2.93 -2.80
CA TYR A 100 -4.38 3.53 -1.47
C TYR A 100 -4.20 5.05 -1.56
N LEU A 101 -3.33 5.53 -2.43
CA LEU A 101 -3.06 6.97 -2.55
C LEU A 101 -4.32 7.78 -2.91
N TYR A 102 -5.27 7.19 -3.64
CA TYR A 102 -6.50 7.89 -4.02
C TYR A 102 -7.69 7.63 -3.11
N THR A 103 -7.76 6.47 -2.46
CA THR A 103 -8.95 6.07 -1.69
C THR A 103 -8.68 5.95 -0.19
N GLY A 104 -7.42 5.94 0.23
CA GLY A 104 -7.00 5.60 1.59
C GLY A 104 -7.10 4.10 1.89
N ASP A 105 -7.42 3.27 0.90
CA ASP A 105 -7.58 1.83 1.04
C ASP A 105 -7.05 1.07 -0.19
N TYR A 106 -6.78 -0.23 -0.04
CA TYR A 106 -6.41 -1.12 -1.14
C TYR A 106 -7.12 -2.47 -0.99
N GLU A 107 -7.16 -3.28 -2.03
CA GLU A 107 -7.68 -4.65 -1.93
C GLU A 107 -6.60 -5.65 -2.38
N THR A 108 -6.53 -6.80 -1.71
CA THR A 108 -5.63 -7.90 -2.11
C THR A 108 -6.26 -8.80 -3.16
N MET A 109 -7.55 -8.62 -3.45
CA MET A 109 -8.37 -9.49 -4.29
C MET A 109 -9.10 -8.67 -5.36
N PRO A 110 -9.21 -9.16 -6.60
CA PRO A 110 -10.29 -8.74 -7.48
C PRO A 110 -11.62 -9.31 -6.95
N SER A 111 -12.69 -8.52 -6.97
CA SER A 111 -13.99 -8.80 -6.33
C SER A 111 -14.71 -10.10 -6.76
N ASP A 112 -14.15 -10.90 -7.68
CA ASP A 112 -14.86 -11.93 -8.44
C ASP A 112 -14.23 -13.35 -8.46
N SER A 113 -13.19 -13.67 -7.67
CA SER A 113 -12.57 -15.02 -7.67
C SER A 113 -13.02 -15.94 -6.53
N SER A 114 -13.33 -17.19 -6.90
CA SER A 114 -13.86 -18.29 -6.07
C SER A 114 -13.09 -18.58 -4.78
N GLU A 115 -13.83 -18.97 -3.75
CA GLU A 115 -13.53 -19.15 -2.31
C GLU A 115 -12.37 -20.10 -1.90
N THR A 116 -11.44 -20.44 -2.78
CA THR A 116 -10.25 -21.25 -2.46
C THR A 116 -8.98 -20.58 -2.93
N GLN A 117 -8.77 -19.32 -2.54
CA GLN A 117 -7.55 -18.59 -2.83
C GLN A 117 -6.55 -18.71 -1.68
N ASP A 118 -5.28 -18.95 -2.06
CA ASP A 118 -4.17 -19.22 -1.17
C ASP A 118 -3.94 -18.04 -0.20
N LYS A 119 -4.21 -18.26 1.09
CA LYS A 119 -3.93 -17.29 2.17
C LYS A 119 -2.49 -16.80 2.16
N ALA A 120 -1.56 -17.60 1.62
CA ALA A 120 -0.20 -17.14 1.37
C ALA A 120 -0.15 -15.95 0.43
N SER A 121 -0.94 -15.92 -0.65
CA SER A 121 -0.97 -14.81 -1.61
C SER A 121 -1.47 -13.52 -0.97
N GLU A 122 -2.48 -13.60 -0.09
CA GLU A 122 -2.97 -12.45 0.66
C GLU A 122 -1.88 -11.89 1.61
N LEU A 123 -1.20 -12.79 2.34
CA LEU A 123 -0.10 -12.42 3.23
C LEU A 123 1.10 -11.84 2.46
N ILE A 124 1.42 -12.39 1.30
CA ILE A 124 2.47 -11.88 0.42
C ILE A 124 2.11 -10.46 -0.05
N ALA A 125 0.89 -10.23 -0.52
CA ALA A 125 0.45 -8.91 -0.96
C ALA A 125 0.55 -7.86 0.16
N HIS A 126 0.12 -8.20 1.38
CA HIS A 126 0.29 -7.30 2.51
C HIS A 126 1.77 -7.09 2.89
N GLY A 127 2.61 -8.13 2.80
CA GLY A 127 4.04 -8.04 3.05
C GLY A 127 4.79 -7.17 2.05
N ASN A 128 4.42 -7.25 0.77
CA ASN A 128 4.97 -6.41 -0.29
C ASN A 128 4.59 -4.94 -0.07
N LEU A 129 3.31 -4.66 0.18
CA LEU A 129 2.87 -3.28 0.47
C LEU A 129 3.47 -2.71 1.75
N LEU A 130 3.68 -3.53 2.77
CA LEU A 130 4.39 -3.10 3.98
C LEU A 130 5.82 -2.64 3.64
N GLY A 131 6.50 -3.38 2.77
CA GLY A 131 7.83 -3.01 2.27
C GLY A 131 7.84 -1.74 1.47
N LEU A 132 7.00 -1.72 0.46
CA LEU A 132 6.83 -0.60 -0.44
C LEU A 132 6.53 0.67 0.35
N ALA A 133 5.60 0.60 1.30
CA ALA A 133 5.23 1.75 2.12
C ALA A 133 6.36 2.20 3.07
N PHE A 134 7.19 1.28 3.56
CA PHE A 134 8.35 1.62 4.38
C PHE A 134 9.43 2.30 3.53
N GLU A 135 9.78 1.70 2.40
CA GLU A 135 10.84 2.12 1.50
C GLU A 135 10.54 3.47 0.83
N TYR A 136 9.32 3.61 0.31
CA TYR A 136 8.85 4.84 -0.32
C TYR A 136 8.18 5.79 0.67
N GLY A 137 8.30 5.54 1.98
CA GLY A 137 7.87 6.48 3.03
C GLY A 137 6.42 6.92 2.93
N VAL A 138 5.48 5.97 2.87
CA VAL A 138 4.02 6.19 2.88
C VAL A 138 3.45 5.71 4.22
N PRO A 139 3.44 6.54 5.28
CA PRO A 139 3.20 6.07 6.65
C PRO A 139 1.80 5.48 6.86
N GLY A 140 0.79 6.04 6.20
CA GLY A 140 -0.58 5.56 6.30
C GLY A 140 -0.75 4.16 5.68
N LEU A 141 -0.13 3.91 4.52
CA LEU A 141 -0.12 2.59 3.88
C LEU A 141 0.67 1.58 4.72
N LEU A 142 1.79 2.02 5.32
CA LEU A 142 2.59 1.19 6.21
C LEU A 142 1.78 0.71 7.42
N HIS A 143 1.03 1.61 8.03
CA HIS A 143 0.15 1.27 9.16
C HIS A 143 -0.97 0.32 8.72
N LEU A 144 -1.69 0.65 7.65
CA LEU A 144 -2.82 -0.15 7.15
C LEU A 144 -2.39 -1.56 6.75
N SER A 145 -1.28 -1.69 6.02
CA SER A 145 -0.73 -2.99 5.63
C SER A 145 -0.27 -3.83 6.82
N MET A 146 0.33 -3.20 7.83
CA MET A 146 0.68 -3.89 9.07
C MET A 146 -0.55 -4.42 9.82
N GLU A 147 -1.61 -3.61 9.90
CA GLU A 147 -2.87 -4.00 10.55
C GLU A 147 -3.53 -5.17 9.83
N ARG A 148 -3.59 -5.11 8.49
CA ARG A 148 -4.19 -6.17 7.67
C ARG A 148 -3.37 -7.46 7.67
N SER A 149 -2.05 -7.37 7.61
CA SER A 149 -1.19 -8.54 7.82
C SER A 149 -1.47 -9.22 9.15
N ARG A 150 -1.59 -8.44 10.23
CA ARG A 150 -1.90 -8.99 11.57
C ARG A 150 -3.27 -9.65 11.61
N ALA A 151 -4.27 -9.02 10.98
CA ALA A 151 -5.59 -9.60 10.88
C ALA A 151 -5.57 -10.92 10.11
N ALA A 152 -4.96 -10.95 8.93
CA ALA A 152 -4.83 -12.14 8.10
C ALA A 152 -4.12 -13.30 8.83
N ILE A 153 -3.02 -13.01 9.56
CA ILE A 153 -2.30 -14.03 10.36
C ILE A 153 -3.14 -14.55 11.52
N ARG A 154 -3.83 -13.65 12.24
CA ARG A 154 -4.65 -14.02 13.39
C ARG A 154 -5.86 -14.85 12.97
N ASP A 155 -6.51 -14.46 11.89
CA ASP A 155 -7.77 -15.03 11.43
C ASP A 155 -7.54 -16.33 10.63
N GLU A 156 -6.29 -16.69 10.31
CA GLU A 156 -5.92 -17.97 9.70
C GLU A 156 -5.95 -19.12 10.72
N PRO A 157 -6.90 -20.07 10.64
CA PRO A 157 -7.02 -21.14 11.63
C PRO A 157 -5.93 -22.21 11.50
N GLU A 158 -5.40 -22.45 10.29
CA GLU A 158 -4.50 -23.57 10.03
C GLU A 158 -3.03 -23.17 10.21
N THR A 159 -2.37 -23.77 11.21
CA THR A 159 -0.94 -23.52 11.45
C THR A 159 -0.07 -24.03 10.29
N SER A 160 -0.50 -25.10 9.60
CA SER A 160 0.15 -25.61 8.38
C SER A 160 0.16 -24.56 7.27
N ALA A 161 -0.97 -23.90 7.02
CA ALA A 161 -1.07 -22.84 6.03
C ALA A 161 -0.10 -21.69 6.36
N LEU A 162 -0.02 -21.25 7.63
CA LEU A 162 0.95 -20.24 8.05
C LEU A 162 2.41 -20.66 7.82
N ILE A 163 2.75 -21.93 8.06
CA ILE A 163 4.10 -22.46 7.82
C ILE A 163 4.42 -22.47 6.33
N GLU A 164 3.47 -22.83 5.48
CA GLU A 164 3.63 -22.81 4.01
C GLU A 164 3.80 -21.39 3.45
N CYS A 165 3.33 -20.37 4.18
CA CYS A 165 3.55 -18.97 3.82
C CYS A 165 4.98 -18.50 4.11
N ILE A 166 5.69 -19.10 5.08
CA ILE A 166 7.01 -18.63 5.54
C ILE A 166 8.02 -18.52 4.38
N PRO A 167 8.24 -19.56 3.55
CA PRO A 167 9.21 -19.47 2.47
C PRO A 167 8.80 -18.42 1.43
N LYS A 168 7.51 -18.38 1.07
CA LYS A 168 6.99 -17.45 0.06
C LYS A 168 7.09 -15.98 0.52
N VAL A 169 6.77 -15.71 1.78
CA VAL A 169 6.92 -14.38 2.39
C VAL A 169 8.39 -14.02 2.49
N TYR A 170 9.27 -14.96 2.87
CA TYR A 170 10.72 -14.71 2.94
C TYR A 170 11.33 -14.37 1.57
N GLU A 171 10.86 -15.00 0.50
CA GLU A 171 11.34 -14.77 -0.87
C GLU A 171 10.78 -13.49 -1.50
N SER A 172 9.53 -13.12 -1.18
CA SER A 172 8.85 -11.93 -1.75
C SER A 172 9.21 -10.63 -1.04
N VAL A 173 9.64 -10.72 0.22
CA VAL A 173 9.94 -9.58 1.05
C VAL A 173 11.41 -9.19 0.88
N ILE A 174 11.64 -8.06 0.23
CA ILE A 174 12.98 -7.45 0.10
C ILE A 174 13.38 -6.87 1.47
N ASP A 175 13.71 -7.74 2.42
CA ASP A 175 14.48 -7.56 3.66
C ASP A 175 14.10 -8.68 4.68
N PRO A 176 15.01 -9.57 5.06
CA PRO A 176 14.74 -10.67 5.99
C PRO A 176 14.50 -10.23 7.46
N ASP A 177 14.84 -9.00 7.86
CA ASP A 177 14.63 -8.49 9.23
C ASP A 177 13.17 -8.03 9.50
N ARG A 178 12.26 -8.23 8.55
CA ARG A 178 10.94 -7.60 8.58
C ARG A 178 10.03 -8.07 9.72
N LYS A 179 9.43 -7.07 10.35
CA LYS A 179 8.43 -7.17 11.44
C LYS A 179 7.31 -8.18 11.14
N MET A 180 6.90 -8.35 9.89
CA MET A 180 5.87 -9.30 9.49
C MET A 180 6.31 -10.76 9.69
N PHE A 181 7.55 -11.11 9.34
CA PHE A 181 8.10 -12.45 9.55
C PHE A 181 8.17 -12.78 11.03
N LYS A 182 8.63 -11.83 11.85
CA LYS A 182 8.63 -11.96 13.30
C LYS A 182 7.22 -12.22 13.86
N ILE A 183 6.20 -11.51 13.37
CA ILE A 183 4.81 -11.71 13.78
C ILE A 183 4.31 -13.12 13.40
N ILE A 184 4.61 -13.61 12.20
CA ILE A 184 4.26 -14.98 11.78
C ILE A 184 4.93 -16.00 12.71
N LEU A 185 6.25 -15.86 12.95
CA LEU A 185 7.00 -16.77 13.81
C LEU A 185 6.51 -16.76 15.25
N ASP A 186 6.25 -15.59 15.83
CA ASP A 186 5.76 -15.46 17.20
C ASP A 186 4.36 -16.09 17.33
N THR A 187 3.49 -15.89 16.33
CA THR A 187 2.16 -16.54 16.28
C THR A 187 2.27 -18.07 16.22
N ILE A 188 3.15 -18.59 15.37
CA ILE A 188 3.37 -20.05 15.25
C ILE A 188 3.92 -20.61 16.57
N ARG A 189 4.87 -19.91 17.20
CA ARG A 189 5.42 -20.32 18.51
C ARG A 189 4.36 -20.37 19.59
N GLU A 190 3.48 -19.37 19.66
CA GLU A 190 2.36 -19.34 20.61
C GLU A 190 1.40 -20.52 20.38
N ARG A 191 1.07 -20.81 19.12
CA ARG A 191 0.20 -21.95 18.77
C ARG A 191 0.83 -23.29 19.13
N ILE A 192 2.11 -23.50 18.79
CA ILE A 192 2.84 -24.73 19.14
C ILE A 192 2.99 -24.86 20.66
N GLY A 193 3.34 -23.77 21.36
CA GLY A 193 3.48 -23.76 22.81
C GLY A 193 2.17 -24.00 23.57
N SER A 194 1.03 -23.76 22.91
CA SER A 194 -0.31 -24.01 23.46
C SER A 194 -0.84 -25.42 23.16
N ILE A 195 -0.10 -26.25 22.41
CA ILE A 195 -0.46 -27.66 22.21
C ILE A 195 -0.26 -28.38 23.55
N PRO A 196 -1.32 -28.91 24.18
CA PRO A 196 -1.14 -29.75 25.35
C PRO A 196 -0.35 -30.98 24.91
N LEU A 197 0.86 -31.15 25.44
CA LEU A 197 1.62 -32.39 25.36
C LEU A 197 0.89 -33.45 26.19
N ASP A 198 -0.24 -33.97 25.71
CA ASP A 198 -0.77 -35.23 26.23
C ASP A 198 0.08 -36.38 25.65
N LEU A 199 1.28 -36.50 26.22
CA LEU A 199 2.20 -37.62 25.99
C LEU A 199 1.74 -38.90 26.71
N ASN A 200 0.45 -39.04 27.06
CA ASN A 200 -0.06 -40.21 27.79
C ASN A 200 -1.09 -41.04 27.01
N THR A 201 -0.94 -41.14 25.69
CA THR A 201 -1.69 -42.14 24.91
C THR A 201 -0.83 -43.38 24.64
N ARG A 202 -0.85 -44.29 25.63
CA ARG A 202 -0.80 -45.76 25.51
C ARG A 202 0.12 -46.37 24.42
N TYR A 203 1.33 -46.76 24.81
CA TYR A 203 1.90 -48.02 24.34
C TYR A 203 1.29 -49.18 25.15
N MET A 204 0.15 -49.66 24.68
CA MET A 204 -0.29 -51.04 24.89
C MET A 204 -0.87 -51.51 23.57
N PHE A 205 -0.04 -52.18 22.76
CA PHE A 205 -0.32 -53.42 22.05
C PHE A 205 1.00 -53.98 21.50
#